data_AF-A0A7C5ADI3-F1
#
_entry.id   AF-A0A7C5ADI3-F1
#
_cell.length_a   1.000
_cell.length_b   1.000
_cell.length_c   1.000
_cell.angle_alpha   90.00
_cell.angle_beta   90.00
_cell.angle_gamma   90.00
#
_symmetry.space_group_name_H-M   'P 1'
#
loop_
_entity.id
_entity.type
_entity.pdbx_description
1 polymer ?
#
loop_
_entity_poly.entity_id
_entity_poly.type
_entity_poly.pdbx_seq_one_letter_code
_entity_poly.pdbx_strand_id
1 'polypeptide(L)'
;ANFDYDNDGDQDLVFFPFNGPIKVFRNDLSGTGNTHWLRVFLDRGNNPFVAPDGIGCKVTIQLGSRQIVRFIDGGSNYASQSELSAFFGLGTATSVNQVTVEWSDGTVSVLNNVVADQAMTVVANFNPATAILQSISPDSVAEGSATFTLSLQGSNFDPASVVRLDGVAVPTTFLSTTLLHAQVAASVVANAGTVNVTVDNAAIGGALSATRTLTVLAPSLGVAGSGLSTLKINGSTGGAPHRVDIALGAPLTITMDQPASNPNPSLFAIWGFVGVPDASSVFTFPGVVGSMAFTPCAAFPAPNTFTLVNTFFQDPCGAFTGALATPFSVSATAPTAPLTFTLQGVVLLAPAGNPLPIFTNGVIAHIR
;
A
#
# COMPACT_ATOMS: atom_id res chain seq x y z
N ALA A 1 23.88 46.26 8.34
CA ALA A 1 22.53 45.71 8.23
C ALA A 1 21.54 46.85 8.46
N ASN A 2 20.51 46.94 7.62
CA ASN A 2 19.41 47.87 7.77
C ASN A 2 18.18 47.15 8.33
N PHE A 3 17.44 47.82 9.22
CA PHE A 3 16.27 47.30 9.94
C PHE A 3 15.54 48.49 10.57
N ASP A 4 14.32 48.30 11.07
CA ASP A 4 13.59 49.32 11.84
C ASP A 4 13.54 48.84 13.29
N TYR A 5 14.46 49.33 14.13
CA TYR A 5 14.76 48.81 15.45
C TYR A 5 13.63 49.04 16.45
N ASP A 6 13.07 50.24 16.44
CA ASP A 6 12.05 50.70 17.38
C ASP A 6 10.63 50.63 16.78
N ASN A 7 10.50 50.19 15.53
CA ASN A 7 9.24 50.03 14.79
C ASN A 7 8.48 51.34 14.61
N ASP A 8 9.21 52.44 14.38
CA ASP A 8 8.62 53.77 14.22
C ASP A 8 8.42 54.16 12.75
N GLY A 9 8.84 53.31 11.81
CA GLY A 9 8.61 53.51 10.39
C GLY A 9 9.70 54.26 9.65
N ASP A 10 10.86 54.42 10.26
CA ASP A 10 12.06 54.81 9.56
C ASP A 10 13.18 53.76 9.72
N GLN A 11 14.05 53.68 8.70
CA GLN A 11 15.01 52.60 8.61
C GLN A 11 16.33 53.00 9.27
N ASP A 12 16.74 52.21 10.25
CA ASP A 12 18.01 52.30 10.97
C ASP A 12 19.12 51.51 10.30
N LEU A 13 20.35 51.80 10.73
CA LEU A 13 21.54 51.10 10.27
C LEU A 13 22.39 50.65 11.46
N VAL A 14 22.69 49.34 11.52
CA VAL A 14 23.77 48.81 12.34
C VAL A 14 24.97 48.47 11.48
N PHE A 15 26.14 48.93 11.92
CA PHE A 15 27.42 48.72 11.25
C PHE A 15 28.42 48.06 12.20
N PHE A 16 29.11 47.04 11.70
CA PHE A 16 30.15 46.28 12.40
C PHE A 16 31.49 46.55 11.73
N PRO A 17 32.27 47.54 12.18
CA PRO A 17 33.61 47.79 11.64
C PRO A 17 34.55 46.63 12.00
N PHE A 18 35.45 46.26 11.08
CA PHE A 18 36.53 45.33 11.39
C PHE A 18 37.41 45.91 12.52
N ASN A 19 37.61 45.15 13.60
CA ASN A 19 38.35 45.56 14.81
C ASN A 19 37.86 46.89 15.44
N GLY A 20 36.57 47.21 15.34
CA GLY A 20 35.98 48.40 15.95
C GLY A 20 34.70 48.12 16.76
N PRO A 21 34.21 49.10 17.54
CA PRO A 21 32.94 48.97 18.24
C PRO A 21 31.76 48.96 17.26
N ILE A 22 30.70 48.25 17.63
CA ILE A 22 29.41 48.29 16.92
C ILE A 22 28.91 49.74 16.88
N LYS A 23 28.43 50.17 15.72
CA LYS A 23 27.78 51.48 15.55
C LYS A 23 26.33 51.28 15.18
N VAL A 24 25.44 51.97 15.88
CA VAL A 24 24.02 52.04 15.56
C VAL A 24 23.72 53.47 15.15
N PHE A 25 23.13 53.64 13.97
CA PHE A 25 22.64 54.91 13.45
C PHE A 25 21.12 54.81 13.47
N ARG A 26 20.52 55.53 14.40
CA ARG A 26 19.07 55.68 14.49
C ARG A 26 18.61 56.74 13.52
N ASN A 27 17.59 56.44 12.73
CA ASN A 27 16.87 57.44 11.97
C ASN A 27 15.72 58.00 12.83
N ASP A 28 15.41 59.29 12.69
CA ASP A 28 14.37 59.97 13.48
C ASP A 28 13.48 60.82 12.54
N LEU A 29 13.29 60.34 11.31
CA LEU A 29 12.49 60.98 10.27
C LEU A 29 10.99 60.95 10.62
N SER A 30 10.53 59.88 11.29
CA SER A 30 9.15 59.70 11.73
C SER A 30 8.62 60.90 12.55
N GLY A 31 9.51 61.55 13.31
CA GLY A 31 9.24 62.76 14.10
C GLY A 31 8.86 64.02 13.31
N THR A 32 8.92 63.99 11.97
CA THR A 32 8.59 65.13 11.08
C THR A 32 7.12 65.20 10.66
N GLY A 33 6.32 64.14 10.92
CA GLY A 33 4.85 64.14 10.80
C GLY A 33 4.26 64.07 9.38
N ASN A 34 5.05 63.89 8.33
CA ASN A 34 4.58 63.89 6.92
C ASN A 34 5.15 62.76 6.06
N THR A 35 5.67 61.70 6.69
CA THR A 35 6.27 60.55 6.00
C THR A 35 5.60 59.28 6.45
N HIS A 36 5.02 58.58 5.48
CA HIS A 36 4.37 57.30 5.65
C HIS A 36 5.27 56.17 5.17
N TRP A 37 5.02 54.97 5.68
CA TRP A 37 5.83 53.80 5.40
C TRP A 37 4.99 52.54 5.22
N LEU A 38 5.60 51.49 4.67
CA LEU A 38 5.05 50.14 4.64
C LEU A 38 6.21 49.14 4.72
N ARG A 39 6.11 48.22 5.67
CA ARG A 39 7.06 47.10 5.82
C ARG A 39 6.33 45.79 5.53
N VAL A 40 6.78 45.06 4.52
CA VAL A 40 6.15 43.81 4.09
C VAL A 40 7.09 42.63 4.37
N PHE A 41 6.71 41.79 5.32
CA PHE A 41 7.31 40.47 5.52
C PHE A 41 6.60 39.43 4.66
N LEU A 42 7.35 38.41 4.26
CA LEU A 42 6.83 37.29 3.49
C LEU A 42 6.93 36.01 4.31
N ASP A 43 5.84 35.27 4.38
CA ASP A 43 5.80 33.95 4.99
C ASP A 43 5.39 32.93 3.93
N ARG A 44 6.19 31.87 3.77
CA ARG A 44 5.86 30.78 2.86
C ARG A 44 4.66 29.94 3.31
N GLY A 45 4.22 30.10 4.57
CA GLY A 45 3.21 29.26 5.18
C GLY A 45 3.57 27.78 5.05
N ASN A 46 2.65 26.99 4.51
CA ASN A 46 2.86 25.56 4.24
C ASN A 46 3.40 25.26 2.83
N ASN A 47 3.74 26.27 2.03
CA ASN A 47 4.26 26.07 0.68
C ASN A 47 5.73 25.62 0.73
N PRO A 48 6.06 24.35 0.37
CA PRO A 48 7.43 23.87 0.40
C PRO A 48 8.27 24.41 -0.77
N PHE A 49 7.64 24.96 -1.81
CA PHE A 49 8.29 25.46 -3.02
C PHE A 49 8.72 26.93 -2.90
N VAL A 50 8.29 27.60 -1.83
CA VAL A 50 8.72 28.95 -1.50
C VAL A 50 9.79 28.90 -0.41
N ALA A 51 10.87 29.64 -0.60
CA ALA A 51 11.94 29.71 0.39
C ALA A 51 11.44 30.30 1.72
N PRO A 52 11.92 29.84 2.88
CA PRO A 52 11.65 30.48 4.16
C PRO A 52 11.92 31.98 4.12
N ASP A 53 11.07 32.75 4.81
CA ASP A 53 11.12 34.21 4.88
C ASP A 53 11.02 34.93 3.52
N GLY A 54 10.64 34.21 2.46
CA GLY A 54 10.43 34.76 1.11
C GLY A 54 11.72 35.11 0.36
N ILE A 55 12.88 34.56 0.72
CA ILE A 55 14.13 34.81 -0.01
C ILE A 55 13.98 34.49 -1.51
N GLY A 56 14.41 35.42 -2.37
CA GLY A 56 14.27 35.33 -3.83
C GLY A 56 12.94 35.86 -4.36
N CYS A 57 11.99 36.23 -3.50
CA CYS A 57 10.72 36.84 -3.92
C CYS A 57 10.89 38.32 -4.25
N LYS A 58 9.98 38.85 -5.07
CA LYS A 58 9.94 40.26 -5.48
C LYS A 58 8.63 40.89 -5.01
N VAL A 59 8.73 41.97 -4.25
CA VAL A 59 7.59 42.78 -3.79
C VAL A 59 7.57 44.08 -4.57
N THR A 60 6.47 44.32 -5.28
CA THR A 60 6.22 45.54 -6.04
C THR A 60 5.04 46.27 -5.43
N ILE A 61 5.20 47.56 -5.15
CA ILE A 61 4.08 48.42 -4.76
C ILE A 61 3.72 49.38 -5.89
N GLN A 62 2.42 49.59 -6.10
CA GLN A 62 1.87 50.63 -6.95
C GLN A 62 1.42 51.80 -6.07
N LEU A 63 2.02 52.97 -6.27
CA LEU A 63 1.73 54.21 -5.54
C LEU A 63 1.37 55.32 -6.54
N GLY A 64 0.08 55.52 -6.80
CA GLY A 64 -0.41 56.39 -7.88
C GLY A 64 0.13 55.91 -9.23
N SER A 65 0.95 56.73 -9.90
CA SER A 65 1.61 56.38 -11.16
C SER A 65 2.99 55.73 -10.99
N ARG A 66 3.52 55.64 -9.76
CA ARG A 66 4.86 55.10 -9.49
C ARG A 66 4.79 53.63 -9.10
N GLN A 67 5.76 52.86 -9.57
CA GLN A 67 6.05 51.53 -9.05
C GLN A 67 7.37 51.53 -8.30
N ILE A 68 7.41 50.88 -7.14
CA ILE A 68 8.62 50.69 -6.36
C ILE A 68 8.78 49.20 -6.13
N VAL A 69 9.98 48.67 -6.39
CA VAL A 69 10.30 47.24 -6.30
C VAL A 69 11.32 47.01 -5.19
N ARG A 70 11.14 45.93 -4.44
CA ARG A 70 12.11 45.36 -3.50
C ARG A 70 12.21 43.87 -3.74
N PHE A 71 13.43 43.33 -3.63
CA PHE A 71 13.65 41.89 -3.57
C PHE A 71 13.93 41.53 -2.12
N ILE A 72 13.44 40.36 -1.69
CA ILE A 72 13.90 39.78 -0.44
C ILE A 72 15.15 38.98 -0.75
N ASP A 73 16.30 39.44 -0.29
CA ASP A 73 17.58 38.75 -0.45
C ASP A 73 18.18 38.37 0.90
N GLY A 74 18.95 37.29 0.91
CA GLY A 74 19.67 36.82 2.10
C GLY A 74 21.09 37.41 2.23
N GLY A 75 21.43 38.47 1.49
CA GLY A 75 22.81 38.86 1.26
C GLY A 75 22.97 40.37 1.15
N SER A 76 23.08 41.03 2.30
CA SER A 76 23.10 42.50 2.33
C SER A 76 24.52 43.08 2.48
N ASN A 77 25.44 42.38 3.16
CA ASN A 77 26.85 42.78 3.39
C ASN A 77 27.74 41.57 3.75
N TYR A 78 29.06 41.76 3.94
CA TYR A 78 30.00 40.69 4.35
C TYR A 78 29.59 40.07 5.70
N ALA A 79 29.27 38.78 5.69
CA ALA A 79 28.86 38.00 6.87
C ALA A 79 27.75 38.68 7.70
N SER A 80 26.84 39.40 7.04
CA SER A 80 25.78 40.19 7.67
C SER A 80 24.49 40.11 6.87
N GLN A 81 23.35 40.21 7.55
CA GLN A 81 22.03 40.17 6.94
C GLN A 81 21.20 41.35 7.44
N SER A 82 20.61 42.10 6.52
CA SER A 82 19.57 43.09 6.83
C SER A 82 18.26 42.40 7.15
N GLU A 83 17.30 43.13 7.72
CA GLU A 83 15.96 42.61 7.94
C GLU A 83 15.38 42.04 6.63
N LEU A 84 14.78 40.84 6.71
CA LEU A 84 14.13 40.18 5.58
C LEU A 84 12.73 40.75 5.32
N SER A 85 12.66 42.07 5.16
CA SER A 85 11.43 42.79 4.85
C SER A 85 11.60 43.63 3.59
N ALA A 86 10.52 43.76 2.82
CA ALA A 86 10.43 44.75 1.78
C ALA A 86 9.95 46.07 2.41
N PHE A 87 10.89 46.98 2.66
CA PHE A 87 10.62 48.28 3.25
C PHE A 87 10.41 49.36 2.17
N PHE A 88 9.33 50.13 2.32
CA PHE A 88 8.94 51.20 1.41
C PHE A 88 8.64 52.50 2.17
N GLY A 89 9.35 53.57 1.83
CA GLY A 89 8.91 54.92 2.16
C GLY A 89 7.86 55.38 1.16
N LEU A 90 6.72 55.88 1.65
CA LEU A 90 5.56 56.28 0.85
C LEU A 90 5.41 57.80 0.71
N GLY A 91 6.22 58.59 1.44
CA GLY A 91 6.10 60.04 1.47
C GLY A 91 4.76 60.45 2.07
N THR A 92 4.00 61.31 1.40
CA THR A 92 2.70 61.80 1.92
C THR A 92 1.53 60.87 1.62
N ALA A 93 1.76 59.69 1.04
CA ALA A 93 0.69 58.78 0.68
C ALA A 93 0.27 57.91 1.87
N THR A 94 -1.01 57.96 2.23
CA THR A 94 -1.59 57.21 3.35
C THR A 94 -1.99 55.78 3.00
N SER A 95 -1.82 55.36 1.74
CA SER A 95 -2.15 54.03 1.26
C SER A 95 -1.42 53.69 -0.04
N VAL A 96 -1.19 52.40 -0.26
CA VAL A 96 -0.66 51.80 -1.49
C VAL A 96 -1.83 51.23 -2.31
N ASN A 97 -1.90 51.56 -3.61
CA ASN A 97 -2.97 51.07 -4.48
C ASN A 97 -2.95 49.55 -4.60
N GLN A 98 -1.76 48.98 -4.76
CA GLN A 98 -1.56 47.54 -4.90
C GLN A 98 -0.18 47.12 -4.40
N VAL A 99 -0.13 46.02 -3.66
CA VAL A 99 1.09 45.27 -3.34
C VAL A 99 1.03 43.96 -4.11
N THR A 100 2.04 43.70 -4.92
CA THR A 100 2.19 42.47 -5.71
C THR A 100 3.42 41.73 -5.22
N VAL A 101 3.23 40.50 -4.76
CA VAL A 101 4.30 39.58 -4.37
C VAL A 101 4.44 38.53 -5.46
N GLU A 102 5.58 38.52 -6.14
CA GLU A 102 6.00 37.42 -7.01
C GLU A 102 6.87 36.48 -6.17
N TRP A 103 6.35 35.29 -5.90
CA TRP A 103 6.97 34.29 -5.05
C TRP A 103 8.08 33.52 -5.80
N SER A 104 9.00 32.89 -5.06
CA SER A 104 10.11 32.14 -5.65
C SER A 104 9.67 30.89 -6.43
N ASP A 105 8.44 30.41 -6.21
CA ASP A 105 7.81 29.33 -6.98
C ASP A 105 7.13 29.84 -8.28
N GLY A 106 7.16 31.14 -8.54
CA GLY A 106 6.53 31.80 -9.69
C GLY A 106 5.06 32.17 -9.51
N THR A 107 4.45 31.83 -8.37
CA THR A 107 3.07 32.27 -8.07
C THR A 107 3.02 33.75 -7.70
N VAL A 108 1.83 34.35 -7.76
CA VAL A 108 1.64 35.79 -7.49
C VAL A 108 0.52 36.01 -6.48
N SER A 109 0.78 36.86 -5.49
CA SER A 109 -0.25 37.40 -4.57
C SER A 109 -0.43 38.89 -4.80
N VAL A 110 -1.68 39.34 -4.79
CA VAL A 110 -2.06 40.74 -5.03
C VAL A 110 -2.97 41.22 -3.91
N LEU A 111 -2.56 42.30 -3.25
CA LEU A 111 -3.33 42.98 -2.21
C LEU A 111 -3.64 44.39 -2.69
N ASN A 112 -4.90 44.80 -2.65
CA ASN A 112 -5.31 46.14 -3.10
C ASN A 112 -5.64 47.03 -1.91
N ASN A 113 -5.42 48.34 -2.06
CA ASN A 113 -5.75 49.37 -1.07
C ASN A 113 -5.15 49.10 0.33
N VAL A 114 -3.84 48.82 0.36
CA VAL A 114 -3.11 48.57 1.61
C VAL A 114 -2.86 49.89 2.33
N VAL A 115 -3.32 50.02 3.58
CA VAL A 115 -3.11 51.23 4.40
C VAL A 115 -1.62 51.40 4.74
N ALA A 116 -1.14 52.62 4.84
CA ALA A 116 0.22 52.91 5.25
C ALA A 116 0.44 52.71 6.78
N ASP A 117 1.67 52.97 7.22
CA ASP A 117 2.12 53.02 8.61
C ASP A 117 1.93 51.71 9.37
N GLN A 118 2.27 50.62 8.69
CA GLN A 118 2.18 49.29 9.28
C GLN A 118 3.28 48.36 8.79
N ALA A 119 3.61 47.42 9.67
CA ALA A 119 4.25 46.18 9.31
C ALA A 119 3.18 45.12 9.05
N MET A 120 3.28 44.44 7.92
CA MET A 120 2.35 43.36 7.55
C MET A 120 3.11 42.12 7.09
N THR A 121 2.48 40.97 7.25
CA THR A 121 2.96 39.70 6.69
C THR A 121 2.04 39.27 5.57
N VAL A 122 2.58 39.00 4.39
CA VAL A 122 1.88 38.34 3.30
C VAL A 122 2.24 36.86 3.35
N VAL A 123 1.24 35.99 3.40
CA VAL A 123 1.43 34.52 3.43
C VAL A 123 1.22 33.97 2.02
N ALA A 124 2.11 33.09 1.57
CA ALA A 124 1.97 32.42 0.28
C ALA A 124 0.69 31.57 0.25
N ASN A 125 -0.13 31.78 -0.77
CA ASN A 125 -1.31 30.95 -0.99
C ASN A 125 -0.86 29.60 -1.55
N PHE A 126 -1.07 28.54 -0.78
CA PHE A 126 -0.77 27.19 -1.22
C PHE A 126 -1.93 26.25 -0.88
N ASN A 127 -2.56 25.73 -1.94
CA ASN A 127 -3.61 24.74 -1.83
C ASN A 127 -3.12 23.45 -2.52
N PRO A 128 -2.47 22.54 -1.79
CA PRO A 128 -1.95 21.33 -2.37
C PRO A 128 -3.09 20.47 -2.92
N ALA A 129 -3.01 20.16 -4.20
CA ALA A 129 -4.03 19.37 -4.83
C ALA A 129 -4.08 17.96 -4.21
N THR A 130 -5.27 17.54 -3.78
CA THR A 130 -5.50 16.17 -3.32
C THR A 130 -5.16 15.19 -4.43
N ALA A 131 -4.34 14.18 -4.12
CA ALA A 131 -3.99 13.13 -5.07
C ALA A 131 -5.25 12.35 -5.47
N ILE A 132 -5.43 12.13 -6.77
CA ILE A 132 -6.54 11.33 -7.30
C ILE A 132 -5.97 10.03 -7.83
N LEU A 133 -6.27 8.91 -7.17
CA LEU A 133 -5.88 7.58 -7.63
C LEU A 133 -7.01 6.93 -8.44
N GLN A 134 -6.81 6.84 -9.76
CA GLN A 134 -7.84 6.35 -10.69
C GLN A 134 -7.73 4.83 -10.90
N SER A 135 -6.53 4.31 -11.11
CA SER A 135 -6.31 2.88 -11.30
C SER A 135 -4.92 2.46 -10.85
N ILE A 136 -4.78 1.15 -10.62
CA ILE A 136 -3.52 0.50 -10.34
C ILE A 136 -3.34 -0.66 -11.32
N SER A 137 -2.10 -1.00 -11.67
CA SER A 137 -1.77 -2.14 -12.51
C SER A 137 -0.43 -2.75 -12.09
N PRO A 138 -0.35 -4.07 -11.83
CA PRO A 138 -1.47 -5.00 -11.80
C PRO A 138 -2.45 -4.68 -10.64
N ASP A 139 -3.75 -4.94 -10.85
CA ASP A 139 -4.78 -4.85 -9.80
C ASP A 139 -4.98 -6.18 -9.05
N SER A 140 -4.35 -7.24 -9.54
CA SER A 140 -4.32 -8.55 -8.92
C SER A 140 -3.01 -9.27 -9.20
N VAL A 141 -2.54 -10.03 -8.21
CA VAL A 141 -1.32 -10.85 -8.29
C VAL A 141 -1.53 -12.18 -7.58
N ALA A 142 -0.74 -13.19 -7.90
CA ALA A 142 -0.75 -14.45 -7.15
C ALA A 142 -0.10 -14.27 -5.78
N GLU A 143 -0.62 -14.97 -4.78
CA GLU A 143 0.04 -15.15 -3.49
C GLU A 143 1.49 -15.66 -3.67
N GLY A 144 2.43 -15.09 -2.92
CA GLY A 144 3.84 -15.44 -2.98
C GLY A 144 4.58 -14.89 -4.21
N SER A 145 3.96 -13.98 -4.98
CA SER A 145 4.64 -13.31 -6.11
C SER A 145 5.93 -12.64 -5.66
N ALA A 146 6.97 -12.72 -6.50
CA ALA A 146 8.22 -12.00 -6.30
C ALA A 146 7.97 -10.48 -6.28
N THR A 147 8.95 -9.70 -5.80
CA THR A 147 8.90 -8.24 -5.83
C THR A 147 8.56 -7.73 -7.23
N PHE A 148 7.62 -6.80 -7.32
CA PHE A 148 7.15 -6.24 -8.58
C PHE A 148 6.91 -4.73 -8.49
N THR A 149 6.78 -4.10 -9.66
CA THR A 149 6.42 -2.69 -9.76
C THR A 149 4.92 -2.56 -9.94
N LEU A 150 4.27 -1.85 -9.02
CA LEU A 150 2.88 -1.42 -9.14
C LEU A 150 2.87 -0.07 -9.86
N SER A 151 2.13 0.02 -10.96
CA SER A 151 1.86 1.26 -11.70
C SER A 151 0.57 1.90 -11.19
N LEU A 152 0.59 3.18 -10.86
CA LEU A 152 -0.55 3.93 -10.36
C LEU A 152 -0.86 5.08 -11.31
N GLN A 153 -2.04 5.06 -11.93
CA GLN A 153 -2.51 6.14 -12.79
C GLN A 153 -3.52 7.03 -12.06
N GLY A 154 -3.39 8.33 -12.28
CA GLY A 154 -4.15 9.31 -11.54
C GLY A 154 -3.95 10.75 -11.98
N SER A 155 -4.10 11.66 -11.03
CA SER A 155 -3.88 13.09 -11.23
C SER A 155 -3.40 13.73 -9.93
N ASN A 156 -2.78 14.90 -10.04
CA ASN A 156 -2.25 15.67 -8.91
C ASN A 156 -1.15 14.93 -8.12
N PHE A 157 -0.40 14.06 -8.79
CA PHE A 157 0.83 13.54 -8.21
C PHE A 157 1.92 14.61 -8.25
N ASP A 158 2.78 14.57 -7.25
CA ASP A 158 3.88 15.48 -7.03
C ASP A 158 5.17 14.66 -6.86
N PRO A 159 6.36 15.20 -7.14
CA PRO A 159 7.63 14.52 -6.84
C PRO A 159 7.76 14.05 -5.39
N ALA A 160 7.07 14.68 -4.44
CA ALA A 160 7.02 14.27 -3.04
C ALA A 160 5.88 13.28 -2.69
N SER A 161 5.06 12.86 -3.66
CA SER A 161 4.01 11.86 -3.45
C SER A 161 4.58 10.51 -2.99
N VAL A 162 3.92 9.88 -2.02
CA VAL A 162 4.31 8.57 -1.50
C VAL A 162 3.16 7.57 -1.64
N VAL A 163 3.43 6.39 -2.19
CA VAL A 163 2.46 5.29 -2.20
C VAL A 163 2.49 4.58 -0.85
N ARG A 164 1.31 4.26 -0.34
CA ARG A 164 1.13 3.48 0.89
C ARG A 164 0.34 2.19 0.61
N LEU A 165 0.83 1.09 1.17
CA LEU A 165 0.20 -0.23 1.18
C LEU A 165 -0.23 -0.55 2.61
N ASP A 166 -1.53 -0.68 2.86
CA ASP A 166 -2.12 -0.81 4.20
C ASP A 166 -1.60 0.25 5.19
N GLY A 167 -1.43 1.48 4.69
CA GLY A 167 -0.92 2.62 5.45
C GLY A 167 0.62 2.71 5.55
N VAL A 168 1.35 1.67 5.16
CA VAL A 168 2.82 1.63 5.19
C VAL A 168 3.40 2.22 3.91
N ALA A 169 4.28 3.22 4.03
CA ALA A 169 4.96 3.83 2.90
C ALA A 169 5.89 2.84 2.20
N VAL A 170 5.85 2.81 0.86
CA VAL A 170 6.73 1.97 0.03
C VAL A 170 7.58 2.82 -0.92
N PRO A 171 8.73 2.31 -1.39
CA PRO A 171 9.56 3.03 -2.35
C PRO A 171 8.74 3.44 -3.57
N THR A 172 8.65 4.75 -3.80
CA THR A 172 7.81 5.37 -4.81
C THR A 172 8.69 6.18 -5.76
N THR A 173 8.51 5.99 -7.05
CA THR A 173 9.13 6.76 -8.12
C THR A 173 8.07 7.63 -8.76
N PHE A 174 8.28 8.94 -8.76
CA PHE A 174 7.49 9.88 -9.52
C PHE A 174 7.91 9.87 -10.99
N LEU A 175 6.96 9.66 -11.91
CA LEU A 175 7.21 9.73 -13.35
C LEU A 175 6.56 10.98 -13.95
N SER A 176 5.32 11.27 -13.57
CA SER A 176 4.59 12.47 -13.97
C SER A 176 3.50 12.79 -12.95
N THR A 177 2.84 13.94 -13.13
CA THR A 177 1.68 14.35 -12.33
C THR A 177 0.47 13.40 -12.45
N THR A 178 0.54 12.39 -13.32
CA THR A 178 -0.50 11.40 -13.58
C THR A 178 -0.02 9.96 -13.45
N LEU A 179 1.27 9.71 -13.20
CA LEU A 179 1.86 8.37 -13.12
C LEU A 179 2.90 8.24 -12.01
N LEU A 180 2.71 7.26 -11.13
CA LEU A 180 3.68 6.80 -10.14
C LEU A 180 4.00 5.33 -10.35
N HIS A 181 5.22 4.92 -9.99
CA HIS A 181 5.60 3.53 -9.80
C HIS A 181 5.92 3.28 -8.33
N ALA A 182 5.45 2.17 -7.77
CA ALA A 182 5.76 1.75 -6.41
C ALA A 182 6.36 0.33 -6.40
N GLN A 183 7.38 0.09 -5.59
CA GLN A 183 7.90 -1.26 -5.40
C GLN A 183 7.09 -2.01 -4.34
N VAL A 184 6.51 -3.14 -4.73
CA VAL A 184 5.77 -4.04 -3.83
C VAL A 184 6.67 -5.23 -3.52
N ALA A 185 7.10 -5.37 -2.26
CA ALA A 185 7.91 -6.50 -1.82
C ALA A 185 7.07 -7.79 -1.72
N ALA A 186 7.71 -8.96 -1.93
CA ALA A 186 7.05 -10.27 -1.83
C ALA A 186 6.34 -10.51 -0.48
N SER A 187 6.86 -9.92 0.61
CA SER A 187 6.26 -10.01 1.94
C SER A 187 4.86 -9.37 2.05
N VAL A 188 4.55 -8.39 1.20
CA VAL A 188 3.24 -7.71 1.17
C VAL A 188 2.16 -8.62 0.58
N VAL A 189 2.55 -9.53 -0.32
CA VAL A 189 1.64 -10.43 -1.05
C VAL A 189 1.87 -11.90 -0.66
N ALA A 190 2.40 -12.12 0.54
CA ALA A 190 2.75 -13.45 1.04
C ALA A 190 1.54 -14.34 1.32
N ASN A 191 0.37 -13.74 1.59
CA ASN A 191 -0.87 -14.45 1.84
C ASN A 191 -1.98 -13.92 0.92
N ALA A 192 -2.90 -14.80 0.50
CA ALA A 192 -4.10 -14.40 -0.23
C ALA A 192 -4.96 -13.40 0.58
N GLY A 193 -5.56 -12.42 -0.10
CA GLY A 193 -6.30 -11.34 0.55
C GLY A 193 -6.36 -10.07 -0.29
N THR A 194 -6.51 -8.94 0.39
CA THR A 194 -6.60 -7.61 -0.22
C THR A 194 -5.61 -6.66 0.44
N VAL A 195 -4.91 -5.87 -0.35
CA VAL A 195 -4.01 -4.80 0.11
C VAL A 195 -4.61 -3.46 -0.30
N ASN A 196 -4.76 -2.56 0.68
CA ASN A 196 -5.24 -1.20 0.42
C ASN A 196 -4.11 -0.34 -0.13
N VAL A 197 -4.34 0.28 -1.28
CA VAL A 197 -3.39 1.15 -1.98
C VAL A 197 -3.91 2.58 -1.95
N THR A 198 -3.09 3.50 -1.45
CA THR A 198 -3.38 4.94 -1.43
C THR A 198 -2.15 5.75 -1.84
N VAL A 199 -2.34 6.95 -2.39
CA VAL A 199 -1.29 7.93 -2.65
C VAL A 199 -1.38 9.05 -1.60
N ASP A 200 -0.24 9.41 -1.03
CA ASP A 200 -0.10 10.40 0.03
C ASP A 200 0.67 11.64 -0.45
N ASN A 201 0.01 12.80 -0.38
CA ASN A 201 0.60 14.12 -0.65
C ASN A 201 0.88 14.92 0.64
N ALA A 202 0.93 14.29 1.82
CA ALA A 202 1.10 14.99 3.10
C ALA A 202 2.39 15.80 3.20
N ALA A 203 3.46 15.40 2.50
CA ALA A 203 4.72 16.17 2.44
C ALA A 203 4.53 17.57 1.83
N ILE A 204 3.51 17.73 0.99
CA ILE A 204 3.09 19.02 0.44
C ILE A 204 1.79 19.50 1.10
N GLY A 205 1.38 18.98 2.25
CA GLY A 205 0.14 19.38 2.95
C GLY A 205 -1.16 18.89 2.30
N GLY A 206 -1.09 18.01 1.29
CA GLY A 206 -2.25 17.42 0.62
C GLY A 206 -2.84 16.24 1.40
N ALA A 207 -4.08 15.86 1.07
CA ALA A 207 -4.74 14.69 1.65
C ALA A 207 -4.38 13.37 0.94
N LEU A 208 -4.68 12.25 1.61
CA LEU A 208 -4.63 10.91 1.00
C LEU A 208 -5.63 10.80 -0.15
N SER A 209 -5.27 10.05 -1.18
CA SER A 209 -6.21 9.65 -2.23
C SER A 209 -7.30 8.73 -1.68
N ALA A 210 -8.37 8.56 -2.46
CA ALA A 210 -9.25 7.41 -2.28
C ALA A 210 -8.46 6.09 -2.42
N THR A 211 -8.94 5.04 -1.74
CA THR A 211 -8.32 3.72 -1.74
C THR A 211 -8.60 2.95 -3.03
N ARG A 212 -7.57 2.27 -3.55
CA ARG A 212 -7.69 1.17 -4.53
C ARG A 212 -7.27 -0.14 -3.89
N THR A 213 -7.74 -1.25 -4.43
CA THR A 213 -7.49 -2.58 -3.86
C THR A 213 -6.63 -3.39 -4.81
N LEU A 214 -5.46 -3.81 -4.32
CA LEU A 214 -4.68 -4.87 -4.94
C LEU A 214 -5.18 -6.22 -4.41
N THR A 215 -5.61 -7.11 -5.28
CA THR A 215 -6.11 -8.43 -4.90
C THR A 215 -5.00 -9.46 -4.96
N VAL A 216 -4.72 -10.12 -3.84
CA VAL A 216 -3.78 -11.25 -3.78
C VAL A 216 -4.58 -12.54 -3.91
N LEU A 217 -4.50 -13.15 -5.09
CA LEU A 217 -5.21 -14.35 -5.45
C LEU A 217 -4.52 -15.56 -4.83
N ALA A 218 -5.27 -16.34 -4.06
CA ALA A 218 -4.85 -17.69 -3.72
C ALA A 218 -4.56 -18.47 -5.02
N PRO A 219 -3.64 -19.44 -5.01
CA PRO A 219 -3.34 -20.26 -6.18
C PRO A 219 -4.62 -20.81 -6.80
N SER A 220 -4.94 -20.39 -8.02
CA SER A 220 -5.97 -21.05 -8.81
C SER A 220 -5.35 -22.32 -9.37
N LEU A 221 -5.92 -23.48 -9.03
CA LEU A 221 -5.58 -24.72 -9.72
C LEU A 221 -6.20 -24.64 -11.12
N GLY A 222 -5.47 -24.06 -12.06
CA GLY A 222 -5.82 -24.06 -13.47
C GLY A 222 -5.81 -25.49 -13.98
N VAL A 223 -6.98 -26.04 -14.30
CA VAL A 223 -7.09 -27.27 -15.11
C VAL A 223 -6.67 -26.90 -16.53
N ALA A 224 -5.39 -27.06 -16.83
CA ALA A 224 -4.90 -26.95 -18.19
C ALA A 224 -5.50 -28.07 -19.04
N GLY A 225 -6.29 -27.69 -20.06
CA GLY A 225 -6.58 -28.42 -21.29
C GLY A 225 -6.81 -29.94 -21.22
N SER A 226 -8.06 -30.38 -21.39
CA SER A 226 -8.45 -31.67 -21.96
C SER A 226 -7.73 -32.96 -21.50
N GLY A 227 -7.17 -32.99 -20.29
CA GLY A 227 -6.50 -34.19 -19.77
C GLY A 227 -6.21 -34.05 -18.30
N LEU A 228 -6.85 -34.90 -17.49
CA LEU A 228 -6.48 -35.28 -16.12
C LEU A 228 -5.95 -34.13 -15.24
N SER A 229 -6.83 -33.51 -14.47
CA SER A 229 -6.45 -32.60 -13.37
C SER A 229 -5.60 -33.36 -12.37
N THR A 230 -4.29 -33.11 -12.34
CA THR A 230 -3.36 -33.74 -11.38
C THR A 230 -3.18 -32.84 -10.17
N LEU A 231 -3.72 -33.22 -9.00
CA LEU A 231 -3.45 -32.56 -7.73
C LEU A 231 -2.24 -33.20 -7.05
N LYS A 232 -1.10 -32.50 -7.02
CA LYS A 232 0.07 -32.90 -6.21
C LYS A 232 -0.13 -32.51 -4.75
N ILE A 233 -0.23 -33.50 -3.87
CA ILE A 233 -0.21 -33.31 -2.41
C ILE A 233 1.21 -33.65 -1.94
N ASN A 234 2.02 -32.65 -1.63
CA ASN A 234 3.33 -32.88 -1.00
C ASN A 234 3.13 -33.15 0.49
N GLY A 235 3.39 -34.39 0.90
CA GLY A 235 3.12 -34.91 2.25
C GLY A 235 4.06 -34.44 3.36
N SER A 236 4.50 -33.18 3.37
CA SER A 236 5.38 -32.70 4.43
C SER A 236 4.96 -31.30 4.87
N THR A 237 4.56 -31.19 6.15
CA THR A 237 4.36 -29.97 6.95
C THR A 237 3.20 -29.05 6.56
N GLY A 238 1.99 -29.40 6.99
CA GLY A 238 0.99 -28.42 7.44
C GLY A 238 0.50 -27.34 6.46
N GLY A 239 0.35 -27.64 5.17
CA GLY A 239 -0.20 -26.70 4.18
C GLY A 239 -1.67 -26.29 4.46
N ALA A 240 -2.06 -25.10 3.99
CA ALA A 240 -3.44 -24.64 4.04
C ALA A 240 -4.35 -25.50 3.13
N PRO A 241 -5.67 -25.60 3.41
CA PRO A 241 -6.59 -26.32 2.54
C PRO A 241 -6.56 -25.75 1.11
N HIS A 242 -6.34 -26.60 0.12
CA HIS A 242 -6.43 -26.19 -1.28
C HIS A 242 -7.85 -26.36 -1.79
N ARG A 243 -8.40 -25.31 -2.41
CA ARG A 243 -9.70 -25.36 -3.07
C ARG A 243 -9.54 -25.73 -4.54
N VAL A 244 -10.20 -26.80 -4.98
CA VAL A 244 -10.22 -27.23 -6.39
C VAL A 244 -11.65 -27.10 -6.92
N ASP A 245 -11.87 -26.32 -7.99
CA ASP A 245 -13.15 -26.32 -8.70
C ASP A 245 -13.03 -27.22 -9.95
N ILE A 246 -13.91 -28.21 -10.09
CA ILE A 246 -13.91 -29.20 -11.18
C ILE A 246 -15.21 -29.03 -11.98
N ALA A 247 -15.11 -28.95 -13.30
CA ALA A 247 -16.29 -28.88 -14.17
C ALA A 247 -17.09 -30.19 -14.13
N LEU A 248 -18.42 -30.09 -14.16
CA LEU A 248 -19.31 -31.23 -14.35
C LEU A 248 -18.86 -32.12 -15.53
N GLY A 249 -18.76 -33.44 -15.31
CA GLY A 249 -18.30 -34.36 -16.35
C GLY A 249 -16.78 -34.46 -16.56
N ALA A 250 -15.95 -33.69 -15.83
CA ALA A 250 -14.50 -33.83 -15.89
C ALA A 250 -13.97 -34.95 -14.96
N PRO A 251 -13.02 -35.80 -15.42
CA PRO A 251 -12.37 -36.78 -14.56
C PRO A 251 -11.42 -36.09 -13.56
N LEU A 252 -11.38 -36.60 -12.33
CA LEU A 252 -10.41 -36.20 -11.30
C LEU A 252 -9.36 -37.29 -11.13
N THR A 253 -8.08 -36.91 -11.17
CA THR A 253 -6.95 -37.80 -10.84
C THR A 253 -6.09 -37.20 -9.75
N ILE A 254 -6.00 -37.90 -8.62
CA ILE A 254 -5.14 -37.48 -7.52
C ILE A 254 -3.85 -38.30 -7.63
N THR A 255 -2.73 -37.61 -7.79
CA THR A 255 -1.41 -38.25 -7.86
C THR A 255 -0.61 -37.82 -6.65
N MET A 256 -0.24 -38.79 -5.83
CA MET A 256 0.67 -38.57 -4.71
C MET A 256 2.10 -38.87 -5.15
N ASP A 257 2.97 -37.88 -5.01
CA ASP A 257 4.39 -37.97 -5.32
C ASP A 257 5.17 -37.89 -4.01
N GLN A 258 6.11 -38.80 -3.80
CA GLN A 258 7.01 -38.77 -2.64
C GLN A 258 8.32 -38.09 -3.08
N PRO A 259 8.95 -37.26 -2.23
CA PRO A 259 10.27 -36.71 -2.54
C PRO A 259 11.27 -37.86 -2.76
N ALA A 260 12.10 -37.74 -3.80
CA ALA A 260 12.94 -38.80 -4.36
C ALA A 260 14.00 -39.41 -3.42
N SER A 261 14.08 -38.96 -2.17
CA SER A 261 15.10 -39.33 -1.18
C SER A 261 14.54 -39.83 0.15
N ASN A 262 13.31 -40.37 0.17
CA ASN A 262 12.76 -40.96 1.40
C ASN A 262 13.14 -42.46 1.55
N PRO A 263 14.06 -42.83 2.45
CA PRO A 263 14.45 -44.23 2.69
C PRO A 263 13.38 -45.04 3.44
N ASN A 264 12.29 -44.42 3.89
CA ASN A 264 11.16 -45.06 4.57
C ASN A 264 9.84 -44.59 3.93
N PRO A 265 9.28 -45.32 2.94
CA PRO A 265 8.03 -44.92 2.31
C PRO A 265 6.93 -44.87 3.37
N SER A 266 6.41 -43.67 3.63
CA SER A 266 5.34 -43.49 4.61
C SER A 266 4.06 -44.18 4.13
N LEU A 267 3.40 -44.93 5.01
CA LEU A 267 2.06 -45.42 4.73
C LEU A 267 1.12 -44.22 4.66
N PHE A 268 0.31 -44.15 3.60
CA PHE A 268 -0.68 -43.08 3.41
C PHE A 268 -2.09 -43.64 3.55
N ALA A 269 -2.96 -42.87 4.19
CA ALA A 269 -4.40 -43.10 4.20
C ALA A 269 -5.10 -41.87 3.62
N ILE A 270 -6.08 -42.09 2.74
CA ILE A 270 -6.94 -41.03 2.18
C ILE A 270 -8.36 -41.28 2.67
N TRP A 271 -9.03 -40.26 3.17
CA TRP A 271 -10.47 -40.27 3.44
C TRP A 271 -11.15 -39.06 2.82
N GLY A 272 -12.45 -39.19 2.56
CA GLY A 272 -13.28 -38.12 2.00
C GLY A 272 -14.51 -37.85 2.87
N PHE A 273 -14.85 -36.58 3.06
CA PHE A 273 -16.10 -36.09 3.63
C PHE A 273 -16.91 -35.41 2.53
N VAL A 274 -18.21 -35.65 2.40
CA VAL A 274 -19.07 -34.95 1.43
C VAL A 274 -19.96 -33.99 2.19
N GLY A 275 -19.80 -32.69 1.98
CA GLY A 275 -20.68 -31.62 2.50
C GLY A 275 -21.05 -31.68 3.99
N VAL A 276 -22.03 -30.86 4.38
CA VAL A 276 -22.80 -31.06 5.62
C VAL A 276 -23.76 -32.23 5.35
N PRO A 277 -23.85 -33.24 6.22
CA PRO A 277 -24.52 -34.51 5.89
C PRO A 277 -25.99 -34.28 5.56
N ASP A 278 -26.40 -34.56 4.31
CA ASP A 278 -27.78 -34.88 3.98
C ASP A 278 -27.91 -36.35 3.54
N ALA A 279 -29.09 -36.91 3.82
CA ALA A 279 -29.30 -38.34 4.03
C ALA A 279 -29.50 -39.18 2.75
N SER A 280 -29.21 -38.64 1.56
CA SER A 280 -29.70 -39.24 0.29
C SER A 280 -28.64 -39.57 -0.76
N SER A 281 -27.35 -39.38 -0.47
CA SER A 281 -26.30 -39.51 -1.50
C SER A 281 -25.54 -40.84 -1.41
N VAL A 282 -25.78 -41.75 -2.35
CA VAL A 282 -25.00 -43.01 -2.55
C VAL A 282 -24.24 -42.91 -3.88
N PHE A 283 -22.93 -43.16 -3.88
CA PHE A 283 -22.12 -43.22 -5.10
C PHE A 283 -21.28 -44.50 -5.18
N THR A 284 -21.25 -45.08 -6.38
CA THR A 284 -20.46 -46.26 -6.74
C THR A 284 -19.32 -45.82 -7.67
N PHE A 285 -18.07 -46.16 -7.35
CA PHE A 285 -16.93 -45.95 -8.25
C PHE A 285 -16.80 -47.13 -9.23
N PRO A 286 -16.85 -46.93 -10.57
CA PRO A 286 -16.64 -48.00 -11.52
C PRO A 286 -15.21 -47.97 -12.11
N GLY A 287 -14.38 -48.96 -11.74
CA GLY A 287 -13.16 -49.32 -12.50
C GLY A 287 -11.91 -49.61 -11.66
N VAL A 288 -11.33 -50.81 -11.87
CA VAL A 288 -10.08 -51.44 -11.36
C VAL A 288 -9.51 -50.98 -10.01
N VAL A 289 -10.38 -50.61 -9.08
CA VAL A 289 -10.17 -50.92 -7.67
C VAL A 289 -11.07 -52.12 -7.43
N GLY A 290 -10.49 -53.26 -7.01
CA GLY A 290 -11.28 -54.46 -6.70
C GLY A 290 -12.48 -54.10 -5.81
N SER A 291 -13.57 -54.86 -5.94
CA SER A 291 -14.86 -54.59 -5.28
C SER A 291 -14.69 -54.12 -3.83
N MET A 292 -15.02 -52.86 -3.55
CA MET A 292 -15.07 -52.32 -2.20
C MET A 292 -16.52 -52.43 -1.71
N ALA A 293 -16.80 -53.35 -0.78
CA ALA A 293 -18.10 -53.44 -0.15
C ALA A 293 -18.13 -52.54 1.09
N PHE A 294 -18.92 -51.48 1.07
CA PHE A 294 -19.28 -50.75 2.29
C PHE A 294 -20.30 -51.58 3.06
N THR A 295 -19.86 -52.27 4.12
CA THR A 295 -20.77 -53.04 4.96
C THR A 295 -21.32 -52.12 6.05
N PRO A 296 -22.65 -52.03 6.24
CA PRO A 296 -23.23 -51.35 7.39
C PRO A 296 -22.71 -52.00 8.68
N CYS A 297 -22.15 -51.22 9.60
CA CYS A 297 -21.73 -51.73 10.90
C CYS A 297 -22.97 -52.06 11.75
N ALA A 298 -23.12 -53.32 12.15
CA ALA A 298 -24.29 -53.79 12.91
C ALA A 298 -24.38 -53.23 14.35
N ALA A 299 -23.35 -52.54 14.84
CA ALA A 299 -23.29 -52.01 16.21
C ALA A 299 -24.02 -50.66 16.38
N PHE A 300 -24.42 -49.96 15.31
CA PHE A 300 -25.11 -48.66 15.39
C PHE A 300 -26.34 -48.62 14.47
N PRO A 301 -27.54 -48.94 14.97
CA PRO A 301 -28.76 -48.92 14.18
C PRO A 301 -29.34 -47.48 14.16
N ALA A 302 -28.74 -46.61 13.35
CA ALA A 302 -29.37 -45.36 12.88
C ALA A 302 -28.77 -44.97 11.53
N PRO A 303 -29.56 -44.43 10.59
CA PRO A 303 -29.11 -44.18 9.23
C PRO A 303 -28.17 -42.97 9.22
N ASN A 304 -27.14 -43.02 8.36
CA ASN A 304 -26.29 -41.90 7.92
C ASN A 304 -24.90 -41.79 8.58
N THR A 305 -24.05 -42.81 8.45
CA THR A 305 -22.59 -42.60 8.63
C THR A 305 -21.77 -43.58 7.79
N PHE A 306 -20.75 -43.08 7.08
CA PHE A 306 -19.73 -43.90 6.43
C PHE A 306 -18.35 -43.52 6.96
N THR A 307 -17.51 -44.53 7.21
CA THR A 307 -16.13 -44.39 7.69
C THR A 307 -15.23 -45.27 6.83
N LEU A 308 -14.04 -44.78 6.46
CA LEU A 308 -12.93 -45.60 5.97
C LEU A 308 -11.97 -45.83 7.15
N VAL A 309 -11.72 -47.08 7.50
CA VAL A 309 -10.91 -47.49 8.67
C VAL A 309 -9.63 -48.17 8.21
N ASN A 310 -8.52 -47.96 8.94
CA ASN A 310 -7.41 -48.92 9.04
C ASN A 310 -7.25 -49.27 10.52
N THR A 311 -7.24 -50.56 10.85
CA THR A 311 -7.31 -51.08 12.22
C THR A 311 -6.07 -50.74 13.06
N PHE A 312 -6.29 -50.20 14.26
CA PHE A 312 -5.77 -50.78 15.49
C PHE A 312 -6.72 -50.46 16.67
N PHE A 313 -7.85 -51.18 16.74
CA PHE A 313 -8.44 -51.82 17.92
C PHE A 313 -9.53 -52.80 17.42
N GLN A 314 -9.73 -53.91 18.14
CA GLN A 314 -10.52 -55.07 17.71
C GLN A 314 -12.02 -54.75 17.53
N ASP A 315 -12.51 -54.73 16.28
CA ASP A 315 -13.94 -54.87 15.91
C ASP A 315 -14.05 -55.30 14.42
N PRO A 316 -15.11 -55.99 13.92
CA PRO A 316 -14.97 -57.18 13.07
C PRO A 316 -15.25 -56.91 11.58
N CYS A 317 -15.07 -55.67 11.09
CA CYS A 317 -15.50 -55.29 9.74
C CYS A 317 -14.42 -54.51 8.95
N GLY A 318 -13.34 -55.17 8.51
CA GLY A 318 -12.29 -54.52 7.71
C GLY A 318 -11.70 -55.39 6.59
N ALA A 319 -11.41 -54.76 5.45
CA ALA A 319 -10.59 -55.32 4.36
C ALA A 319 -9.41 -54.39 4.06
N PHE A 320 -8.21 -54.98 3.95
CA PHE A 320 -6.96 -54.30 3.62
C PHE A 320 -6.77 -54.20 2.10
N THR A 321 -6.29 -53.06 1.61
CA THR A 321 -5.43 -53.04 0.42
C THR A 321 -4.00 -52.83 0.90
N GLY A 322 -3.10 -53.75 0.54
CA GLY A 322 -1.70 -53.71 0.96
C GLY A 322 -0.98 -52.44 0.50
N ALA A 323 0.21 -52.19 1.07
CA ALA A 323 1.07 -51.07 0.72
C ALA A 323 1.12 -50.83 -0.80
N LEU A 324 0.54 -49.72 -1.25
CA LEU A 324 0.61 -49.30 -2.65
C LEU A 324 1.98 -48.67 -2.87
N ALA A 325 2.76 -49.23 -3.80
CA ALA A 325 4.02 -48.62 -4.23
C ALA A 325 3.75 -47.25 -4.87
N THR A 326 4.54 -46.25 -4.52
CA THR A 326 4.48 -44.90 -5.10
C THR A 326 5.29 -44.80 -6.40
N PRO A 327 4.86 -44.01 -7.40
CA PRO A 327 3.64 -43.20 -7.42
C PRO A 327 2.39 -44.06 -7.66
N PHE A 328 1.27 -43.70 -7.01
CA PHE A 328 -0.04 -44.27 -7.29
C PHE A 328 -1.01 -43.16 -7.65
N SER A 329 -2.03 -43.50 -8.44
CA SER A 329 -3.08 -42.60 -8.85
C SER A 329 -4.44 -43.18 -8.49
N VAL A 330 -5.33 -42.31 -7.99
CA VAL A 330 -6.75 -42.63 -7.79
C VAL A 330 -7.55 -41.80 -8.79
N SER A 331 -8.36 -42.47 -9.60
CA SER A 331 -9.22 -41.85 -10.60
C SER A 331 -10.68 -42.15 -10.30
N ALA A 332 -11.52 -41.13 -10.33
CA ALA A 332 -12.96 -41.26 -10.19
C ALA A 332 -13.66 -40.93 -11.52
N THR A 333 -14.72 -41.66 -11.86
CA THR A 333 -15.59 -41.30 -12.99
C THR A 333 -16.31 -39.99 -12.67
N ALA A 334 -16.46 -39.15 -13.69
CA ALA A 334 -16.97 -37.81 -13.52
C ALA A 334 -18.41 -37.80 -12.99
N PRO A 335 -18.70 -37.05 -11.91
CA PRO A 335 -20.06 -36.92 -11.42
C PRO A 335 -20.89 -36.08 -12.39
N THR A 336 -22.17 -36.48 -12.50
CA THR A 336 -23.17 -35.86 -13.38
C THR A 336 -24.01 -34.81 -12.67
N ALA A 337 -23.74 -34.55 -11.39
CA ALA A 337 -24.37 -33.50 -10.57
C ALA A 337 -23.29 -32.73 -9.78
N PRO A 338 -23.53 -31.44 -9.44
CA PRO A 338 -22.65 -30.67 -8.58
C PRO A 338 -22.48 -31.35 -7.20
N LEU A 339 -21.26 -31.36 -6.68
CA LEU A 339 -20.91 -32.02 -5.43
C LEU A 339 -19.81 -31.24 -4.71
N THR A 340 -19.91 -31.10 -3.39
CA THR A 340 -18.81 -30.56 -2.57
C THR A 340 -18.29 -31.64 -1.63
N PHE A 341 -16.98 -31.88 -1.64
CA PHE A 341 -16.34 -32.86 -0.77
C PHE A 341 -14.97 -32.39 -0.29
N THR A 342 -14.55 -32.82 0.88
CA THR A 342 -13.24 -32.59 1.47
C THR A 342 -12.49 -33.90 1.50
N LEU A 343 -11.33 -33.98 0.86
CA LEU A 343 -10.39 -35.07 1.03
C LEU A 343 -9.40 -34.73 2.12
N GLN A 344 -9.05 -35.67 2.97
CA GLN A 344 -8.00 -35.52 3.96
C GLN A 344 -7.07 -36.72 3.88
N GLY A 345 -5.78 -36.47 4.09
CA GLY A 345 -4.75 -37.50 3.99
C GLY A 345 -3.86 -37.54 5.22
N VAL A 346 -3.50 -38.74 5.68
CA VAL A 346 -2.49 -38.94 6.73
C VAL A 346 -1.24 -39.55 6.14
N VAL A 347 -0.09 -38.95 6.48
CA VAL A 347 1.23 -39.50 6.24
C VAL A 347 1.72 -40.14 7.54
N LEU A 348 1.87 -41.46 7.54
CA LEU A 348 2.43 -42.18 8.67
C LEU A 348 3.96 -42.13 8.60
N LEU A 349 4.56 -41.12 9.24
CA LEU A 349 5.97 -41.16 9.58
C LEU A 349 6.11 -42.11 10.78
N ALA A 350 6.60 -43.32 10.55
CA ALA A 350 7.07 -44.17 11.63
C ALA A 350 8.57 -43.93 11.84
N PRO A 351 9.01 -43.02 12.73
CA PRO A 351 10.32 -43.20 13.34
C PRO A 351 10.21 -44.42 14.27
N ALA A 352 11.19 -45.30 14.23
CA ALA A 352 11.26 -46.45 15.13
C ALA A 352 11.09 -45.99 16.59
N GLY A 353 9.90 -46.21 17.18
CA GLY A 353 9.64 -45.95 18.60
C GLY A 353 8.56 -44.94 18.98
N ASN A 354 7.81 -44.32 18.04
CA ASN A 354 6.67 -43.44 18.41
C ASN A 354 5.33 -43.97 17.84
N PRO A 355 4.33 -44.32 18.68
CA PRO A 355 3.08 -44.94 18.23
C PRO A 355 2.01 -43.96 17.74
N LEU A 356 2.25 -42.64 17.75
CA LEU A 356 1.21 -41.65 17.41
C LEU A 356 1.33 -41.16 15.95
N PRO A 357 0.27 -41.31 15.13
CA PRO A 357 0.26 -40.79 13.76
C PRO A 357 0.24 -39.24 13.77
N ILE A 358 1.00 -38.64 12.85
CA ILE A 358 0.94 -37.19 12.59
C ILE A 358 -0.15 -36.94 11.56
N PHE A 359 -1.14 -36.13 11.91
CA PHE A 359 -2.19 -35.72 10.98
C PHE A 359 -1.68 -34.62 10.04
N THR A 360 -1.91 -34.78 8.74
CA THR A 360 -1.62 -33.75 7.74
C THR A 360 -2.91 -33.26 7.09
N ASN A 361 -2.92 -31.98 6.72
CA ASN A 361 -4.14 -31.26 6.32
C ASN A 361 -4.75 -31.75 4.99
N GLY A 362 -6.05 -31.50 4.83
CA GLY A 362 -6.86 -31.93 3.69
C GLY A 362 -7.01 -30.92 2.55
N VAL A 363 -7.58 -31.40 1.46
CA VAL A 363 -7.99 -30.71 0.23
C VAL A 363 -9.50 -30.54 0.26
N ILE A 364 -10.02 -29.35 -0.07
CA ILE A 364 -11.47 -29.15 -0.26
C ILE A 364 -11.74 -29.07 -1.77
N ALA A 365 -12.50 -29.99 -2.32
CA ALA A 365 -12.84 -30.07 -3.74
C ALA A 365 -14.33 -29.77 -3.97
N HIS A 366 -14.60 -28.86 -4.89
CA HIS A 366 -15.93 -28.46 -5.32
C HIS A 366 -16.11 -28.86 -6.78
N ILE A 367 -17.15 -29.63 -7.08
CA ILE A 367 -17.57 -29.95 -8.44
C ILE A 367 -18.77 -29.08 -8.75
N ARG A 368 -18.68 -28.28 -9.81
CA ARG A 368 -19.68 -27.30 -10.20
C ARG A 368 -20.24 -27.56 -11.59
#